data_AF-A0A2S6SKK7-F1
#
_entry.id   AF-A0A2S6SKK7-F1
#
_cell.length_a   1.000
_cell.length_b   1.000
_cell.length_c   1.000
_cell.angle_alpha   90.00
_cell.angle_beta   90.00
_cell.angle_gamma   90.00
#
_symmetry.space_group_name_H-M   'P 1'
#
loop_
_entity.id
_entity.type
_entity.pdbx_description
1 polymer ?
#
loop_
_entity_poly.entity_id
_entity_poly.type
_entity_poly.pdbx_seq_one_letter_code
_entity_poly.pdbx_strand_id
1 'polypeptide(L)'
;MNKSIISNLFIFLFLTIFTTNCSSVRESAGVSRKSPDEFTVIENPPLVIPPDFGLVAPEQMKENKIENLESELAEEILFGSDKENNLKNNNLSSMNTILDKTKANEVSNEIRKEIDEGIANEIDTKNIFGNLWETEEEVLDAIKESERLRNEQFNKNLSVDD
;
A
#
# COMPACT_ATOMS: atom_id res chain seq x y z
N MET A 1 -7.99 77.60 2.19
CA MET A 1 -7.77 76.21 1.74
C MET A 1 -7.76 75.32 2.98
N ASN A 2 -8.70 74.39 3.11
CA ASN A 2 -8.93 73.69 4.37
C ASN A 2 -7.75 72.76 4.68
N LYS A 3 -7.14 72.93 5.85
CA LYS A 3 -5.95 72.16 6.28
C LYS A 3 -6.18 70.64 6.22
N SER A 4 -7.41 70.20 6.46
CA SER A 4 -7.85 68.80 6.33
C SER A 4 -7.83 68.29 4.87
N ILE A 5 -8.19 69.13 3.90
CA ILE A 5 -8.16 68.78 2.46
C ILE A 5 -6.70 68.62 2.00
N ILE A 6 -5.80 69.50 2.44
CA ILE A 6 -4.36 69.38 2.16
C ILE A 6 -3.80 68.07 2.75
N SER A 7 -4.18 67.73 3.97
CA SER A 7 -3.72 66.50 4.65
C SER A 7 -4.17 65.24 3.91
N ASN A 8 -5.43 65.19 3.49
CA ASN A 8 -5.97 64.04 2.75
C ASN A 8 -5.34 63.89 1.37
N LEU A 9 -5.03 65.01 0.70
CA LEU A 9 -4.32 64.98 -0.58
C LEU A 9 -2.88 64.45 -0.43
N PHE A 10 -2.18 64.82 0.64
CA PHE A 10 -0.85 64.27 0.95
C PHE A 10 -0.89 62.77 1.25
N ILE A 11 -1.90 62.30 1.98
CA ILE A 11 -2.08 60.86 2.27
C ILE A 11 -2.33 60.08 0.98
N PHE A 12 -3.18 60.61 0.09
CA PHE A 12 -3.46 59.97 -1.20
C PHE A 12 -2.22 59.93 -2.09
N LEU A 13 -1.42 61.00 -2.11
CA LEU A 13 -0.15 61.06 -2.84
C LEU A 13 0.88 60.05 -2.29
N PHE A 14 0.93 59.87 -0.97
CA PHE A 14 1.85 58.91 -0.36
C PHE A 14 1.46 57.46 -0.68
N LEU A 15 0.16 57.16 -0.70
CA LEU A 15 -0.34 55.81 -0.99
C LEU A 15 -0.05 55.36 -2.42
N THR A 16 -0.12 56.27 -3.40
CA THR A 16 0.17 55.92 -4.81
C THR A 16 1.65 55.67 -5.07
N ILE A 17 2.55 56.28 -4.30
CA ILE A 17 4.00 56.04 -4.41
C ILE A 17 4.34 54.61 -3.95
N PHE A 18 3.69 54.12 -2.90
CA PHE A 18 3.97 52.80 -2.31
C PHE A 18 3.60 51.61 -3.20
N THR A 19 2.65 51.76 -4.13
CA THR A 19 2.17 50.63 -4.96
C THR A 19 3.00 50.41 -6.23
N THR A 20 3.96 51.26 -6.56
CA THR A 20 4.68 51.25 -7.85
C THR A 20 5.86 50.26 -7.95
N ASN A 21 6.26 49.58 -6.86
CA ASN A 21 7.45 48.72 -6.83
C ASN A 21 7.18 47.24 -6.48
N CYS A 22 5.95 46.76 -6.72
CA CYS A 22 5.55 45.38 -6.40
C CYS A 22 6.03 44.33 -7.45
N SER A 23 6.93 44.70 -8.38
CA SER A 23 7.41 43.79 -9.44
C SER A 23 8.40 42.75 -8.90
N SER A 24 9.30 43.12 -7.99
CA SER A 24 10.33 42.23 -7.42
C SER A 24 9.72 41.07 -6.62
N VAL A 25 8.63 41.32 -5.89
CA VAL A 25 7.91 40.28 -5.15
C VAL A 25 7.15 39.33 -6.07
N ARG A 26 6.66 39.80 -7.23
CA ARG A 26 6.02 38.94 -8.24
C ARG A 26 7.01 37.97 -8.89
N GLU A 27 8.23 38.44 -9.16
CA GLU A 27 9.30 37.62 -9.72
C GLU A 27 9.81 36.60 -8.68
N SER A 28 10.05 37.05 -7.44
CA SER A 28 10.54 36.19 -6.35
C SER A 28 9.50 35.15 -5.89
N ALA A 29 8.21 35.47 -5.99
CA ALA A 29 7.12 34.52 -5.72
C ALA A 29 6.89 33.50 -6.84
N GLY A 30 7.67 33.54 -7.93
CA GLY A 30 7.57 32.57 -9.03
C GLY A 30 6.28 32.67 -9.85
N VAL A 31 5.53 33.77 -9.72
CA VAL A 31 4.29 34.03 -10.49
C VAL A 31 4.61 34.31 -11.96
N SER A 32 5.80 34.88 -12.21
CA SER A 32 6.35 35.08 -13.55
C SER A 32 7.11 33.83 -13.98
N ARG A 33 6.58 33.08 -14.95
CA ARG A 33 7.30 31.94 -15.55
C ARG A 33 8.28 32.48 -16.59
N LYS A 34 9.57 32.43 -16.30
CA LYS A 34 10.63 32.64 -17.29
C LYS A 34 10.89 31.32 -18.02
N SER A 35 10.60 31.27 -19.31
CA SER A 35 10.96 30.11 -20.14
C SER A 35 12.49 30.04 -20.24
N PRO A 36 13.12 28.91 -19.89
CA PRO A 36 14.56 28.74 -20.04
C PRO A 36 14.94 28.68 -21.52
N ASP A 37 16.16 29.08 -21.84
CA ASP A 37 16.72 28.99 -23.18
C ASP A 37 17.13 27.53 -23.49
N GLU A 38 16.40 26.91 -24.42
CA GLU A 38 16.58 25.52 -24.84
C GLU A 38 17.89 25.28 -25.61
N PHE A 39 18.58 26.34 -26.03
CA PHE A 39 19.87 26.25 -26.72
C PHE A 39 21.08 26.50 -25.81
N THR A 40 20.84 26.79 -24.53
CA THR A 40 21.94 26.94 -23.57
C THR A 40 22.55 25.57 -23.26
N VAL A 41 23.76 25.33 -23.76
CA VAL A 41 24.56 24.14 -23.43
C VAL A 41 25.28 24.39 -22.11
N ILE A 42 24.97 23.59 -21.09
CA ILE A 42 25.68 23.57 -19.82
C ILE A 42 26.81 22.54 -19.92
N GLU A 43 28.06 22.98 -19.81
CA GLU A 43 29.21 22.08 -19.72
C GLU A 43 29.27 21.45 -18.33
N ASN A 44 29.09 20.13 -18.25
CA ASN A 44 29.28 19.39 -17.01
C ASN A 44 30.78 19.18 -16.77
N PRO A 45 31.26 19.28 -15.51
CA PRO A 45 32.64 18.93 -15.21
C PRO A 45 32.91 17.48 -15.64
N PRO A 46 34.13 17.17 -16.12
CA PRO A 46 34.46 15.81 -16.52
C PRO A 46 34.22 14.85 -15.36
N LEU A 47 33.62 13.70 -15.67
CA LEU A 47 33.38 12.65 -14.68
C LEU A 47 34.74 12.15 -14.17
N VAL A 48 35.04 12.46 -12.90
CA VAL A 48 36.19 11.89 -12.21
C VAL A 48 35.79 10.49 -11.77
N ILE A 49 36.39 9.48 -12.40
CA ILE A 49 36.27 8.11 -11.92
C ILE A 49 37.03 8.05 -10.59
N PRO A 50 36.36 7.73 -9.47
CA PRO A 50 37.05 7.60 -8.19
C PRO A 50 38.12 6.51 -8.28
N PRO A 51 39.26 6.66 -7.60
CA PRO A 51 40.33 5.68 -7.63
C PRO A 51 39.82 4.36 -7.05
N ASP A 52 39.87 3.34 -7.91
CA ASP A 52 39.69 1.91 -7.65
C ASP A 52 38.55 1.57 -6.68
N PHE A 53 37.39 1.17 -7.22
CA PHE A 53 36.52 0.28 -6.47
C PHE A 53 37.32 -1.01 -6.27
N GLY A 54 37.75 -1.28 -5.04
CA GLY A 54 38.23 -2.60 -4.65
C GLY A 54 37.09 -3.59 -4.86
N LEU A 55 36.93 -4.07 -6.09
CA LEU A 55 35.93 -5.05 -6.46
C LEU A 55 36.33 -6.32 -5.75
N VAL A 56 35.64 -6.58 -4.65
CA VAL A 56 35.61 -7.86 -3.96
C VAL A 56 35.25 -8.91 -5.02
N ALA A 57 36.10 -9.93 -5.16
CA ALA A 57 35.89 -10.97 -6.17
C ALA A 57 34.48 -11.58 -6.00
N PRO A 58 33.78 -11.96 -7.08
CA PRO A 58 32.41 -12.46 -6.98
C PRO A 58 32.25 -13.64 -6.01
N GLU A 59 33.31 -14.44 -5.83
CA GLU A 59 33.34 -15.56 -4.89
C GLU A 59 33.30 -15.14 -3.40
N GLN A 60 33.71 -13.92 -3.09
CA GLN A 60 33.61 -13.33 -1.75
C GLN A 60 32.24 -12.70 -1.49
N MET A 61 31.45 -12.46 -2.55
CA MET A 61 30.01 -12.20 -2.43
C MET A 61 29.29 -13.54 -2.23
N LYS A 62 29.50 -14.19 -1.08
CA LYS A 62 28.55 -15.21 -0.64
C LYS A 62 27.18 -14.58 -0.66
N GLU A 63 26.20 -15.26 -1.24
CA GLU A 63 24.79 -14.88 -1.12
C GLU A 63 24.54 -14.54 0.35
N ASN A 64 24.28 -13.26 0.58
CA ASN A 64 23.95 -12.78 1.90
C ASN A 64 22.69 -13.54 2.27
N LYS A 65 22.72 -14.30 3.37
CA LYS A 65 21.64 -15.16 3.85
C LYS A 65 20.45 -14.32 4.36
N ILE A 66 19.98 -13.38 3.54
CA ILE A 66 18.93 -12.40 3.79
C ILE A 66 17.57 -12.97 3.32
N GLU A 67 17.56 -14.08 2.58
CA GLU A 67 16.32 -14.71 2.10
C GLU A 67 15.33 -15.03 3.23
N ASN A 68 15.81 -15.13 4.48
CA ASN A 68 14.97 -15.40 5.65
C ASN A 68 14.90 -14.25 6.67
N LEU A 69 15.52 -13.09 6.41
CA LEU A 69 15.55 -11.99 7.38
C LEU A 69 14.17 -11.35 7.54
N GLU A 70 13.43 -11.19 6.45
CA GLU A 70 12.07 -10.64 6.51
C GLU A 70 11.09 -11.61 7.17
N SER A 71 11.23 -12.92 6.92
CA SER A 71 10.40 -13.93 7.56
C SER A 71 10.71 -14.06 9.05
N GLU A 72 11.98 -14.03 9.44
CA GLU A 72 12.41 -14.08 10.85
C GLU A 72 11.96 -12.82 11.60
N LEU A 73 12.04 -11.65 10.96
CA LEU A 73 11.52 -10.40 11.50
C LEU A 73 9.99 -10.42 11.62
N ALA A 74 9.28 -10.93 10.62
CA ALA A 74 7.83 -11.07 10.67
C ALA A 74 7.41 -12.05 11.77
N GLU A 75 8.12 -13.17 11.92
CA GLU A 75 7.91 -14.15 12.98
C GLU A 75 8.15 -13.51 14.37
N GLU A 76 9.21 -12.74 14.54
CA GLU A 76 9.50 -12.00 15.78
C GLU A 76 8.44 -10.93 16.11
N ILE A 77 7.92 -10.21 15.11
CA ILE A 77 6.86 -9.21 15.31
C ILE A 77 5.53 -9.90 15.68
N LEU A 78 5.22 -11.03 15.05
CA LEU A 78 3.95 -11.73 15.22
C LEU A 78 3.89 -12.54 16.52
N PHE A 79 4.98 -13.20 16.89
CA PHE A 79 5.02 -14.13 18.01
C PHE A 79 5.86 -13.63 19.20
N GLY A 80 6.59 -12.52 19.04
CA GLY A 80 7.57 -12.07 20.02
C GLY A 80 8.86 -12.90 19.94
N SER A 81 9.98 -12.33 20.40
CA SER A 81 11.29 -12.98 20.43
C SER A 81 11.38 -14.04 21.55
N ASP A 82 10.42 -14.96 21.61
CA ASP A 82 10.33 -15.97 22.65
C ASP A 82 11.02 -17.25 22.21
N LYS A 83 12.34 -17.15 21.99
CA LYS A 83 13.24 -18.29 22.22
C LYS A 83 13.26 -18.55 23.72
N GLU A 84 12.27 -19.33 24.14
CA GLU A 84 12.17 -20.13 25.36
C GLU A 84 13.32 -19.89 26.36
N ASN A 85 13.26 -18.74 27.04
CA ASN A 85 13.92 -18.56 28.31
C ASN A 85 12.82 -18.40 29.34
N ASN A 86 12.61 -19.50 30.06
CA ASN A 86 11.84 -19.58 31.29
C ASN A 86 12.30 -18.48 32.27
N LEU A 87 11.73 -17.29 32.13
CA LEU A 87 11.82 -16.24 33.11
C LEU A 87 10.40 -15.87 33.47
N LYS A 88 9.95 -16.45 34.58
CA LYS A 88 8.92 -15.87 35.44
C LYS A 88 9.27 -14.42 35.77
N ASN A 89 8.97 -13.50 34.87
CA ASN A 89 8.78 -12.09 35.16
C ASN A 89 7.36 -11.93 35.69
N ASN A 90 7.18 -12.46 36.90
CA ASN A 90 6.15 -11.99 37.79
C ASN A 90 6.32 -10.47 37.88
N ASN A 91 5.21 -9.74 37.72
CA ASN A 91 4.99 -8.38 38.24
C ASN A 91 5.02 -7.21 37.22
N LEU A 92 4.08 -7.21 36.27
CA LEU A 92 3.43 -5.97 35.83
C LEU A 92 2.03 -5.93 36.47
N SER A 93 1.98 -5.30 37.64
CA SER A 93 0.88 -5.36 38.63
C SER A 93 -0.52 -5.04 38.09
N SER A 94 -0.66 -4.26 37.02
CA SER A 94 -1.98 -3.91 36.49
C SER A 94 -2.56 -5.00 35.59
N MET A 95 -1.74 -5.66 34.77
CA MET A 95 -2.22 -6.69 33.85
C MET A 95 -2.70 -7.93 34.59
N ASN A 96 -1.96 -8.36 35.62
CA ASN A 96 -2.39 -9.48 36.48
C ASN A 96 -3.73 -9.18 37.18
N THR A 97 -3.97 -7.94 37.62
CA THR A 97 -5.27 -7.59 38.22
C THR A 97 -6.44 -7.67 37.24
N ILE A 98 -6.19 -7.38 35.95
CA ILE A 98 -7.22 -7.52 34.91
C ILE A 98 -7.46 -9.01 34.66
N LEU A 99 -6.41 -9.81 34.49
CA LEU A 99 -6.50 -11.26 34.28
C LEU A 99 -7.20 -11.99 35.43
N ASP A 100 -6.92 -11.60 36.67
CA ASP A 100 -7.59 -12.15 37.87
C ASP A 100 -9.07 -11.75 37.90
N LYS A 101 -9.39 -10.48 37.60
CA LYS A 101 -10.78 -10.00 37.54
C LYS A 101 -11.57 -10.64 36.41
N THR A 102 -10.93 -10.93 35.28
CA THR A 102 -11.58 -11.56 34.13
C THR A 102 -11.55 -13.09 34.20
N LYS A 103 -10.86 -13.67 35.19
CA LYS A 103 -10.59 -15.12 35.30
C LYS A 103 -9.96 -15.70 34.03
N ALA A 104 -9.29 -14.87 33.23
CA ALA A 104 -8.69 -15.30 31.98
C ALA A 104 -7.60 -16.38 32.18
N ASN A 105 -7.02 -16.45 33.39
CA ASN A 105 -6.03 -17.46 33.76
C ASN A 105 -6.63 -18.85 34.09
N GLU A 106 -7.95 -18.94 34.30
CA GLU A 106 -8.65 -20.20 34.60
C GLU A 106 -9.25 -20.84 33.34
N VAL A 107 -9.03 -20.23 32.17
CA VAL A 107 -9.64 -20.65 30.92
C VAL A 107 -8.92 -21.89 30.36
N SER A 108 -9.68 -22.93 30.06
CA SER A 108 -9.15 -24.15 29.43
C SER A 108 -8.63 -23.86 28.03
N ASN A 109 -7.45 -24.40 27.70
CA ASN A 109 -6.91 -24.36 26.33
C ASN A 109 -7.75 -25.19 25.34
N GLU A 110 -8.69 -26.02 25.84
CA GLU A 110 -9.54 -26.88 25.03
C GLU A 110 -10.82 -26.21 24.52
N ILE A 111 -11.06 -24.90 24.73
CA ILE A 111 -12.29 -24.23 24.25
C ILE A 111 -12.54 -24.47 22.75
N ARG A 112 -11.50 -24.40 21.91
CA ARG A 112 -11.66 -24.64 20.47
C ARG A 112 -12.15 -26.05 20.20
N LYS A 113 -11.60 -27.04 20.92
CA LYS A 113 -11.99 -28.43 20.80
C LYS A 113 -13.43 -28.65 21.28
N GLU A 114 -13.84 -28.05 22.40
CA GLU A 114 -15.22 -28.12 22.90
C GLU A 114 -16.21 -27.49 21.91
N ILE A 115 -15.88 -26.34 21.33
CA ILE A 115 -16.68 -25.69 20.29
C ILE A 115 -16.75 -26.55 19.03
N ASP A 116 -15.62 -27.08 18.56
CA ASP A 116 -15.57 -27.91 17.36
C ASP A 116 -16.36 -29.21 17.56
N GLU A 117 -16.28 -29.83 18.73
CA GLU A 117 -17.09 -31.00 19.11
C GLU A 117 -18.58 -30.64 19.20
N GLY A 118 -18.94 -29.49 19.76
CA GLY A 118 -20.32 -29.00 19.83
C GLY A 118 -20.92 -28.74 18.45
N ILE A 119 -20.18 -28.05 17.58
CA ILE A 119 -20.58 -27.78 16.20
C ILE A 119 -20.66 -29.08 15.40
N ALA A 120 -19.69 -29.99 15.54
CA ALA A 120 -19.74 -31.28 14.84
C ALA A 120 -20.99 -32.10 15.19
N ASN A 121 -21.49 -31.99 16.42
CA ASN A 121 -22.73 -32.62 16.85
C ASN A 121 -24.00 -31.85 16.41
N GLU A 122 -23.88 -30.57 16.05
CA GLU A 122 -24.99 -29.70 15.61
C GLU A 122 -25.08 -29.57 14.08
N ILE A 123 -24.10 -30.04 13.30
CA ILE A 123 -24.16 -30.11 11.84
C ILE A 123 -25.09 -31.25 11.38
N ASP A 124 -26.39 -31.11 11.64
CA ASP A 124 -27.45 -31.52 10.70
C ASP A 124 -27.95 -30.26 9.99
N THR A 125 -27.05 -29.59 9.27
CA THR A 125 -27.31 -28.35 8.51
C THR A 125 -28.10 -28.60 7.23
N LYS A 126 -28.57 -29.83 7.00
CA LYS A 126 -29.24 -30.26 5.76
C LYS A 126 -30.49 -29.44 5.43
N ASN A 127 -31.09 -28.79 6.44
CA ASN A 127 -32.27 -27.92 6.29
C ASN A 127 -32.01 -26.43 6.53
N ILE A 128 -30.79 -26.00 6.91
CA ILE A 128 -30.52 -24.58 7.24
C ILE A 128 -30.13 -23.78 5.99
N PHE A 129 -29.40 -24.39 5.07
CA PHE A 129 -29.06 -23.77 3.79
C PHE A 129 -30.05 -24.24 2.72
N GLY A 130 -31.27 -23.72 2.79
CA GLY A 130 -32.35 -23.93 1.82
C GLY A 130 -32.10 -23.33 0.43
N ASN A 131 -30.85 -23.29 -0.02
CA ASN A 131 -30.47 -22.95 -1.38
C ASN A 131 -29.99 -24.23 -2.06
N LEU A 132 -30.95 -25.03 -2.52
CA LEU A 132 -30.67 -26.00 -3.58
C LEU A 132 -30.41 -25.15 -4.83
N TRP A 133 -29.15 -24.99 -5.23
CA TRP A 133 -28.80 -24.25 -6.43
C TRP A 133 -29.44 -24.97 -7.63
N GLU A 134 -30.52 -24.42 -8.20
CA GLU A 134 -31.22 -24.99 -9.38
C GLU A 134 -30.44 -24.80 -10.70
N THR A 135 -29.14 -24.50 -10.63
CA THR A 135 -28.30 -24.27 -11.81
C THR A 135 -26.86 -24.64 -11.51
N GLU A 136 -26.61 -25.91 -11.19
CA GLU A 136 -25.39 -26.52 -11.74
C GLU A 136 -25.66 -26.69 -13.23
N GLU A 137 -25.38 -25.64 -14.01
CA GLU A 137 -25.20 -25.84 -15.45
C GLU A 137 -24.01 -26.80 -15.61
N GLU A 138 -24.27 -27.92 -16.29
CA GLU A 138 -23.28 -28.92 -16.67
C GLU A 138 -22.03 -28.19 -17.19
N VAL A 139 -20.87 -28.45 -16.58
CA VAL A 139 -19.60 -27.82 -16.95
C VAL A 139 -19.40 -28.04 -18.44
N LEU A 140 -19.61 -26.99 -19.22
CA LEU A 140 -19.53 -27.05 -20.67
C LEU A 140 -18.09 -27.42 -21.05
N ASP A 141 -17.90 -28.60 -21.64
CA ASP A 141 -16.59 -29.00 -22.16
C ASP A 141 -16.21 -28.02 -23.28
N ALA A 142 -15.33 -27.08 -22.94
CA ALA A 142 -14.91 -26.00 -23.82
C ALA A 142 -14.33 -26.54 -25.14
N ILE A 143 -13.70 -27.71 -25.12
CA ILE A 143 -13.13 -28.33 -26.32
C ILE A 143 -14.27 -28.80 -27.22
N LYS A 144 -15.24 -29.52 -26.65
CA LYS A 144 -16.37 -30.06 -27.41
C LYS A 144 -17.28 -28.96 -27.97
N GLU A 145 -17.51 -27.89 -27.21
CA GLU A 145 -18.28 -26.74 -27.70
C GLU A 145 -17.53 -25.98 -28.79
N SER A 146 -16.20 -25.82 -28.67
CA SER A 146 -15.40 -25.18 -29.72
C SER A 146 -15.43 -25.97 -31.04
N GLU A 147 -15.48 -27.30 -30.98
CA GLU A 147 -15.62 -28.15 -32.14
C GLU A 147 -17.00 -28.02 -32.79
N ARG A 148 -18.06 -27.97 -31.99
CA ARG A 148 -19.43 -27.72 -32.46
C ARG A 148 -19.50 -26.39 -33.23
N LEU A 149 -18.98 -25.32 -32.65
CA LEU A 149 -18.97 -23.98 -33.25
C LEU A 149 -18.18 -23.95 -34.57
N ARG A 150 -17.02 -24.63 -34.63
CA ARG A 150 -16.22 -24.73 -35.85
C ARG A 150 -16.96 -25.47 -36.97
N ASN A 151 -17.65 -26.56 -36.63
CA ASN A 151 -18.42 -27.33 -37.60
C ASN A 151 -19.66 -26.55 -38.09
N GLU A 152 -20.33 -25.78 -37.24
CA GLU A 152 -21.40 -24.87 -37.66
C GLU A 152 -20.91 -23.80 -38.63
N GLN A 153 -19.77 -23.18 -38.36
CA GLN A 153 -19.19 -22.19 -39.28
C GLN A 153 -18.81 -22.83 -40.62
N PHE A 154 -18.21 -24.02 -40.59
CA PHE A 154 -17.86 -24.75 -41.80
C PHE A 154 -19.10 -25.11 -42.63
N ASN A 155 -20.15 -25.64 -42.01
CA ASN A 155 -21.39 -26.00 -42.70
C ASN A 155 -22.14 -24.78 -43.24
N LYS A 156 -22.12 -23.65 -42.50
CA LYS A 156 -22.67 -22.38 -42.98
C LYS A 156 -21.96 -21.90 -44.23
N ASN A 157 -20.64 -22.01 -44.28
CA ASN A 157 -19.86 -21.62 -45.46
C ASN A 157 -20.13 -22.57 -46.65
N LEU A 158 -20.37 -23.85 -46.40
CA LEU A 158 -20.71 -24.82 -47.45
C LEU A 158 -22.11 -24.59 -48.04
N SER A 159 -23.05 -24.01 -47.27
CA SER A 159 -24.40 -23.66 -47.75
C SER A 159 -24.47 -22.35 -48.55
N VAL A 160 -23.35 -21.64 -48.71
CA VAL A 160 -23.28 -20.36 -49.44
C VAL A 160 -22.77 -20.55 -50.88
N ASP A 161 -22.25 -21.72 -51.22
CA ASP A 161 -21.68 -22.03 -52.54
C ASP A 161 -22.60 -22.88 -53.46
N ASP A 162 -23.90 -23.01 -53.12
CA ASP A 162 -24.97 -23.54 -54.01
C ASP A 162 -26.05 -22.47 -54.29
#